data_AF-A0A0G0H0H5-F1
#
_entry.id   AF-A0A0G0H0H5-F1
#
_cell.length_a   1.000
_cell.length_b   1.000
_cell.length_c   1.000
_cell.angle_alpha   90.00
_cell.angle_beta   90.00
_cell.angle_gamma   90.00
#
_symmetry.space_group_name_H-M   'P 1'
#
loop_
_entity.id
_entity.type
_entity.pdbx_description
1 polymer ?
#
loop_
_entity_poly.entity_id
_entity_poly.type
_entity_poly.pdbx_seq_one_letter_code
_entity_poly.pdbx_strand_id
1 'polypeptide(L)'
;MQSENELTKKQIREFLSSELKGSQKILNDLRRERLDKTLSAIEKRDKFSIRIGELSLAIAAALTPILVIAGQPISNKEYLIIGLLIYLVTGLVTIFNTKRCLEDELDTISSMGIDLERDVERINHITSKLIFDPDNSTYKQEYVKNTKEFIRNLTTIKKRSDNINYYLDFITVGFLIATISCARAVWSFSEISYWITASLFLVGLIIVTIKSAFKAKERQLGKNYLQKELDKENNEYTDWYSKNVLKDER
;
A
#
# COMPACT_ATOMS: atom_id res chain seq x y z
N MET A 1 47.59 -14.58 -28.69
CA MET A 1 46.28 -13.99 -29.05
C MET A 1 45.08 -14.78 -28.54
N GLN A 2 44.96 -16.12 -28.74
CA GLN A 2 43.83 -16.88 -28.16
C GLN A 2 43.86 -16.98 -26.62
N SER A 3 45.04 -17.11 -26.00
CA SER A 3 45.17 -17.23 -24.53
C SER A 3 44.86 -15.95 -23.75
N GLU A 4 45.21 -14.77 -24.29
CA GLU A 4 44.87 -13.47 -23.66
C GLU A 4 43.37 -13.21 -23.67
N ASN A 5 42.69 -13.62 -24.74
CA ASN A 5 41.24 -13.43 -24.90
C ASN A 5 40.45 -14.33 -23.93
N GLU A 6 40.93 -15.57 -23.69
CA GLU A 6 40.35 -16.44 -22.65
C GLU A 6 40.62 -15.96 -21.23
N LEU A 7 41.82 -15.43 -20.95
CA LEU A 7 42.16 -14.85 -19.65
C LEU A 7 41.25 -13.65 -19.33
N THR A 8 41.02 -12.79 -20.32
CA THR A 8 40.14 -11.62 -20.21
C THR A 8 38.68 -12.01 -19.99
N LYS A 9 38.19 -13.05 -20.70
CA LYS A 9 36.84 -13.60 -20.49
C LYS A 9 36.66 -14.18 -19.09
N LYS A 10 37.66 -14.88 -18.57
CA LYS A 10 37.62 -15.44 -17.22
C LYS A 10 37.54 -14.35 -16.16
N GLN A 11 38.32 -13.28 -16.30
CA GLN A 11 38.26 -12.11 -15.41
C GLN A 11 36.90 -11.41 -15.45
N ILE A 12 36.31 -11.23 -16.65
CA ILE A 12 34.97 -10.66 -16.82
C ILE A 12 33.91 -11.54 -16.13
N ARG A 13 33.98 -12.86 -16.31
CA ARG A 13 33.06 -13.80 -15.65
C ARG A 13 33.21 -13.78 -14.13
N GLU A 14 34.42 -13.71 -13.60
CA GLU A 14 34.66 -13.60 -12.14
C GLU A 14 34.09 -12.30 -11.58
N PHE A 15 34.32 -11.17 -12.26
CA PHE A 15 33.73 -9.88 -11.90
C PHE A 15 32.19 -9.93 -11.89
N LEU A 16 31.58 -10.38 -12.99
CA LEU A 16 30.13 -10.48 -13.12
C LEU A 16 29.52 -11.47 -12.10
N SER A 17 30.24 -12.54 -11.77
CA SER A 17 29.80 -13.49 -10.74
C SER A 17 29.82 -12.87 -9.34
N SER A 18 30.78 -12.00 -9.05
CA SER A 18 30.82 -11.22 -7.81
C SER A 18 29.67 -10.21 -7.75
N GLU A 19 29.43 -9.48 -8.84
CA GLU A 19 28.28 -8.56 -8.97
C GLU A 19 26.96 -9.30 -8.76
N LEU A 20 26.76 -10.45 -9.42
CA LEU A 20 25.56 -11.28 -9.27
C LEU A 20 25.32 -11.72 -7.82
N LYS A 21 26.38 -12.10 -7.09
CA LYS A 21 26.26 -12.43 -5.66
C LYS A 21 25.84 -11.23 -4.82
N GLY A 22 26.39 -10.05 -5.11
CA GLY A 22 26.04 -8.80 -4.43
C GLY A 22 24.57 -8.42 -4.68
N SER A 23 24.14 -8.44 -5.94
CA SER A 23 22.77 -8.09 -6.32
C SER A 23 21.74 -9.13 -5.86
N GLN A 24 22.09 -10.43 -5.83
CA GLN A 24 21.24 -11.48 -5.25
C GLN A 24 21.05 -11.29 -3.74
N LYS A 25 22.09 -10.83 -3.03
CA LYS A 25 21.97 -10.47 -1.61
C LYS A 25 21.00 -9.31 -1.42
N ILE A 26 21.13 -8.25 -2.21
CA ILE A 26 20.21 -7.09 -2.17
C ILE A 26 18.77 -7.54 -2.44
N LEU A 27 18.56 -8.38 -3.44
CA LEU A 27 17.24 -8.92 -3.78
C LEU A 27 16.62 -9.72 -2.61
N ASN A 28 17.42 -10.57 -1.97
CA ASN A 28 16.96 -11.35 -0.82
C ASN A 28 16.64 -10.45 0.39
N ASP A 29 17.45 -9.42 0.63
CA ASP A 29 17.20 -8.44 1.69
C ASP A 29 15.91 -7.65 1.42
N LEU A 30 15.66 -7.24 0.18
CA LEU A 30 14.41 -6.58 -0.24
C LEU A 30 13.19 -7.49 -0.04
N ARG A 31 13.28 -8.75 -0.47
CA ARG A 31 12.20 -9.74 -0.31
C ARG A 31 11.88 -10.00 1.17
N ARG A 32 12.92 -10.07 2.02
CA ARG A 32 12.78 -10.22 3.47
C ARG A 32 12.14 -8.99 4.09
N GLU A 33 12.63 -7.80 3.75
CA GLU A 33 12.08 -6.54 4.24
C GLU A 33 10.60 -6.40 3.83
N ARG A 34 10.24 -6.79 2.61
CA ARG A 34 8.84 -6.83 2.16
C ARG A 34 7.99 -7.79 2.98
N LEU A 35 8.48 -8.99 3.29
CA LEU A 35 7.77 -9.98 4.09
C LEU A 35 7.57 -9.51 5.53
N ASP A 36 8.63 -9.04 6.19
CA ASP A 36 8.61 -8.52 7.56
C ASP A 36 7.66 -7.32 7.68
N LYS A 37 7.72 -6.41 6.70
CA LYS A 37 6.82 -5.25 6.66
C LYS A 37 5.37 -5.64 6.33
N THR A 38 5.14 -6.66 5.51
CA THR A 38 3.79 -7.17 5.23
C THR A 38 3.17 -7.79 6.48
N LEU A 39 3.93 -8.60 7.21
CA LEU A 39 3.50 -9.17 8.49
C LEU A 39 3.21 -8.08 9.52
N SER A 40 4.10 -7.09 9.64
CA SER A 40 3.89 -5.92 10.52
C SER A 40 2.64 -5.12 10.13
N ALA A 41 2.40 -4.91 8.83
CA ALA A 41 1.21 -4.22 8.34
C ALA A 41 -0.09 -5.00 8.64
N ILE A 42 -0.07 -6.34 8.55
CA ILE A 42 -1.20 -7.20 8.93
C ILE A 42 -1.47 -7.06 10.43
N GLU A 43 -0.45 -7.21 11.27
CA GLU A 43 -0.59 -7.12 12.73
C GLU A 43 -1.12 -5.74 13.16
N LYS A 44 -0.63 -4.67 12.52
CA LYS A 44 -1.09 -3.30 12.79
C LYS A 44 -2.52 -3.06 12.31
N ARG A 45 -2.89 -3.60 11.15
CA ARG A 45 -4.29 -3.58 10.66
C ARG A 45 -5.21 -4.29 11.65
N ASP A 46 -4.81 -5.42 12.20
CA ASP A 46 -5.61 -6.17 13.16
C ASP A 46 -5.77 -5.40 14.48
N LYS A 47 -4.67 -4.86 15.02
CA LYS A 47 -4.70 -3.95 16.19
C LYS A 47 -5.59 -2.74 15.94
N PHE A 48 -5.60 -2.23 14.72
CA PHE A 48 -6.45 -1.11 14.33
C PHE A 48 -7.94 -1.47 14.26
N SER A 49 -8.28 -2.60 13.64
CA SER A 49 -9.67 -3.10 13.62
C SER A 49 -10.19 -3.34 15.04
N ILE A 50 -9.34 -3.83 15.95
CA ILE A 50 -9.66 -3.97 17.37
C ILE A 50 -9.90 -2.60 18.01
N ARG A 51 -8.99 -1.63 17.82
CA ARG A 51 -9.16 -0.27 18.36
C ARG A 51 -10.40 0.43 17.84
N ILE A 52 -10.77 0.23 16.58
CA ILE A 52 -12.04 0.74 16.06
C ILE A 52 -13.21 0.04 16.72
N GLY A 53 -13.17 -1.29 16.85
CA GLY A 53 -14.21 -2.03 17.57
C GLY A 53 -14.39 -1.51 18.98
N GLU A 54 -13.29 -1.26 19.69
CA GLU A 54 -13.26 -0.64 21.02
C GLU A 54 -13.79 0.79 21.00
N LEU A 55 -13.41 1.60 20.01
CA LEU A 55 -13.93 2.96 19.87
C LEU A 55 -15.44 2.95 19.64
N SER A 56 -15.92 2.12 18.70
CA SER A 56 -17.33 1.94 18.39
C SER A 56 -18.12 1.42 19.59
N LEU A 57 -17.55 0.52 20.39
CA LEU A 57 -18.15 0.04 21.64
C LEU A 57 -18.24 1.15 22.69
N ALA A 58 -17.16 1.91 22.90
CA ALA A 58 -17.13 3.04 23.83
C ALA A 58 -18.11 4.14 23.41
N ILE A 59 -18.20 4.39 22.11
CA ILE A 59 -19.16 5.29 21.47
C ILE A 59 -20.61 4.83 21.72
N ALA A 60 -20.92 3.56 21.48
CA ALA A 60 -22.24 2.99 21.72
C ALA A 60 -22.61 3.05 23.21
N ALA A 61 -21.65 2.74 24.10
CA ALA A 61 -21.82 2.83 25.54
C ALA A 61 -22.06 4.27 26.03
N ALA A 62 -21.43 5.27 25.40
CA ALA A 62 -21.63 6.69 25.72
C ALA A 62 -22.95 7.25 25.17
N LEU A 63 -23.41 6.78 24.01
CA LEU A 63 -24.68 7.18 23.39
C LEU A 63 -25.91 6.55 24.04
N THR A 64 -25.77 5.34 24.59
CA THR A 64 -26.89 4.60 25.19
C THR A 64 -27.61 5.40 26.29
N PRO A 65 -26.92 6.02 27.28
CA PRO A 65 -27.57 6.87 28.27
C PRO A 65 -28.24 8.10 27.64
N ILE A 66 -27.62 8.73 26.64
CA ILE A 66 -28.19 9.90 25.95
C ILE A 66 -29.51 9.55 25.26
N LEU A 67 -29.58 8.41 24.57
CA LEU A 67 -30.80 7.92 23.90
C LEU A 67 -31.87 7.50 24.91
N VAL A 68 -31.48 6.86 26.02
CA VAL A 68 -32.39 6.46 27.11
C VAL A 68 -32.99 7.68 27.80
N ILE A 69 -32.19 8.73 28.04
CA ILE A 69 -32.64 9.96 28.72
C ILE A 69 -33.42 10.86 27.75
N ALA A 70 -33.06 10.93 26.46
CA ALA A 70 -33.79 11.71 25.44
C ALA A 70 -35.25 11.26 25.22
N GLY A 71 -35.59 10.03 25.63
CA GLY A 71 -36.98 9.54 25.69
C GLY A 71 -37.80 10.11 26.85
N GLN A 72 -37.19 10.88 27.75
CA GLN A 72 -37.85 11.59 28.86
C GLN A 72 -37.87 13.10 28.61
N PRO A 73 -38.86 13.85 29.14
CA PRO A 73 -38.90 15.30 29.00
C PRO A 73 -37.81 15.95 29.86
N ILE A 74 -36.60 16.12 29.30
CA ILE A 74 -35.48 16.78 29.98
C ILE A 74 -35.51 18.29 29.70
N SER A 75 -35.29 19.11 30.72
CA SER A 75 -35.14 20.58 30.64
C SER A 75 -33.83 21.06 30.00
N ASN A 76 -32.88 20.17 29.70
CA ASN A 76 -31.46 20.51 29.49
C ASN A 76 -30.95 20.08 28.10
N LYS A 77 -31.65 20.48 27.04
CA LYS A 77 -31.29 20.18 25.63
C LYS A 77 -29.90 20.69 25.23
N GLU A 78 -29.43 21.77 25.85
CA GLU A 78 -28.12 22.37 25.58
C GLU A 78 -26.95 21.43 25.95
N TYR A 79 -27.07 20.71 27.08
CA TYR A 79 -26.05 19.75 27.52
C TYR A 79 -25.99 18.51 26.62
N LEU A 80 -27.12 18.11 26.04
CA LEU A 80 -27.19 17.05 25.04
C LEU A 80 -26.46 17.44 23.74
N ILE A 81 -26.62 18.68 23.29
CA ILE A 81 -25.93 19.21 22.10
C ILE A 81 -24.41 19.30 22.35
N ILE A 82 -24.00 19.80 23.52
CA ILE A 82 -22.58 19.88 23.90
C ILE A 82 -21.97 18.47 24.01
N GLY A 83 -22.67 17.51 24.60
CA GLY A 83 -22.24 16.11 24.67
C GLY A 83 -22.06 15.49 23.28
N LEU A 84 -22.98 15.76 22.34
CA LEU A 84 -22.89 15.30 20.95
C LEU A 84 -21.70 15.95 20.21
N LEU A 85 -21.42 17.23 20.45
CA LEU A 85 -20.29 17.96 19.85
C LEU A 85 -18.94 17.44 20.35
N ILE A 86 -18.79 17.24 21.67
CA ILE A 86 -17.57 16.66 22.25
C ILE A 86 -17.36 15.25 21.69
N TYR A 87 -18.42 14.45 21.64
CA TYR A 87 -18.42 13.13 21.01
C TYR A 87 -17.92 13.16 19.55
N LEU A 88 -18.41 14.10 18.75
CA LEU A 88 -18.02 14.29 17.35
C LEU A 88 -16.54 14.64 17.21
N VAL A 89 -16.08 15.62 17.99
CA VAL A 89 -14.70 16.11 17.92
C VAL A 89 -13.73 15.01 18.37
N THR A 90 -13.99 14.35 19.50
CA THR A 90 -13.10 13.30 20.01
C THR A 90 -13.09 12.06 19.10
N GLY A 91 -14.25 11.64 18.60
CA GLY A 91 -14.38 10.52 17.65
C GLY A 91 -13.66 10.81 16.34
N LEU A 92 -13.87 11.99 15.74
CA LEU A 92 -13.21 12.41 14.51
C LEU A 92 -11.70 12.56 14.69
N VAL A 93 -11.23 13.23 15.74
CA VAL A 93 -9.79 13.40 16.01
C VAL A 93 -9.12 12.03 16.17
N THR A 94 -9.77 11.08 16.85
CA THR A 94 -9.21 9.74 17.02
C THR A 94 -9.17 8.97 15.70
N ILE A 95 -10.24 9.00 14.90
CA ILE A 95 -10.27 8.37 13.58
C ILE A 95 -9.22 9.00 12.65
N PHE A 96 -9.11 10.34 12.62
CA PHE A 96 -8.15 11.06 11.78
C PHE A 96 -6.69 10.82 12.20
N ASN A 97 -6.37 10.89 13.49
CA ASN A 97 -5.02 10.61 13.97
C ASN A 97 -4.62 9.16 13.68
N THR A 98 -5.55 8.23 13.85
CA THR A 98 -5.27 6.82 13.58
C THR A 98 -5.16 6.54 12.08
N LYS A 99 -5.99 7.21 11.26
CA LYS A 99 -5.88 7.16 9.79
C LYS A 99 -4.53 7.68 9.31
N ARG A 100 -4.13 8.87 9.78
CA ARG A 100 -2.86 9.50 9.39
C ARG A 100 -1.65 8.64 9.76
N CYS A 101 -1.64 8.08 10.98
CA CYS A 101 -0.58 7.17 11.42
C CYS A 101 -0.50 5.89 10.56
N LEU A 102 -1.64 5.38 10.06
CA LEU A 102 -1.68 4.23 9.15
C LEU A 102 -1.27 4.57 7.71
N GLU A 103 -1.67 5.73 7.20
CA GLU A 103 -1.30 6.19 5.86
C GLU A 103 0.22 6.42 5.78
N ASP A 104 0.80 7.10 6.78
CA ASP A 104 2.24 7.34 6.88
C ASP A 104 3.07 6.04 6.95
N GLU A 105 2.54 5.00 7.62
CA GLU A 105 3.23 3.71 7.77
C GLU A 105 3.02 2.74 6.59
N LEU A 106 1.87 2.78 5.90
CA LEU A 106 1.61 1.92 4.73
C LEU A 106 2.24 2.46 3.44
N ASP A 107 2.47 3.77 3.35
CA ASP A 107 3.14 4.41 2.21
C ASP A 107 4.58 3.97 2.01
N THR A 108 5.25 3.51 3.06
CA THR A 108 6.67 3.12 3.01
C THR A 108 6.90 1.68 2.52
N ILE A 109 5.85 0.88 2.34
CA ILE A 109 5.97 -0.59 2.48
C ILE A 109 5.69 -1.39 1.20
N SER A 110 4.65 -1.07 0.42
CA SER A 110 4.13 -2.05 -0.57
C SER A 110 4.46 -1.75 -2.05
N SER A 111 4.65 -0.50 -2.46
CA SER A 111 4.97 -0.16 -3.86
C SER A 111 6.46 0.01 -4.12
N MET A 112 7.26 0.49 -3.15
CA MET A 112 8.72 0.61 -3.33
C MET A 112 9.38 -0.77 -3.50
N GLY A 113 8.87 -1.80 -2.81
CA GLY A 113 9.48 -3.15 -2.80
C GLY A 113 9.38 -3.88 -4.13
N ILE A 114 8.19 -3.92 -4.75
CA ILE A 114 7.97 -4.69 -5.99
C ILE A 114 8.69 -4.06 -7.19
N ASP A 115 8.67 -2.72 -7.30
CA ASP A 115 9.37 -2.01 -8.37
C ASP A 115 10.90 -2.24 -8.29
N LEU A 116 11.48 -2.16 -7.08
CA LEU A 116 12.91 -2.42 -6.86
C LEU A 116 13.27 -3.89 -7.04
N GLU A 117 12.45 -4.81 -6.53
CA GLU A 117 12.65 -6.25 -6.74
C GLU A 117 12.67 -6.58 -8.23
N ARG A 118 11.72 -6.06 -9.02
CA ARG A 118 11.68 -6.28 -10.47
C ARG A 118 12.96 -5.79 -11.15
N ASP A 119 13.36 -4.56 -10.85
CA ASP A 119 14.53 -3.96 -11.50
C ASP A 119 15.83 -4.71 -11.13
N VAL A 120 15.96 -5.18 -9.87
CA VAL A 120 17.11 -6.01 -9.42
C VAL A 120 17.05 -7.41 -10.04
N GLU A 121 15.88 -8.04 -10.15
CA GLU A 121 15.72 -9.35 -10.83
C GLU A 121 16.14 -9.28 -12.29
N ARG A 122 15.70 -8.23 -13.02
CA ARG A 122 16.13 -7.99 -14.42
C ARG A 122 17.64 -7.91 -14.54
N ILE A 123 18.29 -7.16 -13.64
CA ILE A 123 19.74 -7.04 -13.61
C ILE A 123 20.39 -8.41 -13.37
N ASN A 124 19.89 -9.21 -12.42
CA ASN A 124 20.41 -10.56 -12.13
C ASN A 124 20.30 -11.51 -13.33
N HIS A 125 19.15 -11.49 -14.01
CA HIS A 125 18.92 -12.28 -15.22
C HIS A 125 19.89 -11.91 -16.34
N ILE A 126 20.09 -10.61 -16.58
CA ILE A 126 21.00 -10.13 -17.63
C ILE A 126 22.47 -10.41 -17.26
N THR A 127 22.85 -10.21 -16.01
CA THR A 127 24.19 -10.56 -15.52
C THR A 127 24.47 -12.06 -15.70
N SER A 128 23.48 -12.92 -15.44
CA SER A 128 23.58 -14.36 -15.67
C SER A 128 23.76 -14.69 -17.16
N LYS A 129 23.02 -14.02 -18.05
CA LYS A 129 23.19 -14.14 -19.51
C LYS A 129 24.59 -13.69 -19.97
N LEU A 130 25.13 -12.61 -19.38
CA LEU A 130 26.49 -12.10 -19.65
C LEU A 130 27.61 -13.00 -19.09
N ILE A 131 27.39 -13.67 -17.95
CA ILE A 131 28.34 -14.67 -17.45
C ILE A 131 28.41 -15.84 -18.43
N PHE A 132 27.26 -16.29 -18.93
CA PHE A 132 27.17 -17.37 -19.91
C PHE A 132 27.86 -16.98 -21.23
N ASP A 133 27.48 -15.85 -21.82
CA ASP A 133 28.06 -15.30 -23.07
C ASP A 133 28.53 -13.84 -22.88
N PRO A 134 29.81 -13.64 -22.50
CA PRO A 134 30.37 -12.30 -22.26
C PRO A 134 30.58 -11.47 -23.52
N ASP A 135 30.52 -12.05 -24.72
CA ASP A 135 30.77 -11.32 -25.97
C ASP A 135 29.49 -10.77 -26.60
N ASN A 136 28.33 -11.24 -26.13
CA ASN A 136 27.03 -10.86 -26.64
C ASN A 136 26.75 -9.35 -26.49
N SER A 137 26.69 -8.65 -27.61
CA SER A 137 26.46 -7.20 -27.64
C SER A 137 25.05 -6.83 -27.18
N THR A 138 24.06 -7.69 -27.42
CA THR A 138 22.68 -7.48 -26.99
C THR A 138 22.58 -7.49 -25.47
N TYR A 139 23.17 -8.48 -24.80
CA TYR A 139 23.14 -8.56 -23.34
C TYR A 139 23.88 -7.39 -22.68
N LYS A 140 24.98 -6.90 -23.28
CA LYS A 140 25.70 -5.71 -22.78
C LYS A 140 24.84 -4.46 -22.85
N GLN A 141 24.12 -4.27 -23.97
CA GLN A 141 23.23 -3.12 -24.14
C GLN A 141 22.03 -3.19 -23.18
N GLU A 142 21.44 -4.38 -23.00
CA GLU A 142 20.38 -4.61 -22.03
C GLU A 142 20.84 -4.32 -20.59
N TYR A 143 22.05 -4.73 -20.24
CA TYR A 143 22.63 -4.47 -18.92
C TYR A 143 22.77 -2.97 -18.65
N VAL A 144 23.40 -2.23 -19.57
CA VAL A 144 23.59 -0.77 -19.42
C VAL A 144 22.24 -0.05 -19.35
N LYS A 145 21.26 -0.46 -20.16
CA LYS A 145 19.92 0.14 -20.17
C LYS A 145 19.21 -0.07 -18.83
N ASN A 146 19.12 -1.32 -18.36
CA ASN A 146 18.39 -1.65 -17.14
C ASN A 146 19.05 -1.08 -15.89
N THR A 147 20.38 -1.02 -15.82
CA THR A 147 21.10 -0.38 -14.71
C THR A 147 20.85 1.14 -14.67
N LYS A 148 20.80 1.81 -15.82
CA LYS A 148 20.43 3.24 -15.90
C LYS A 148 18.99 3.47 -15.46
N GLU A 149 18.08 2.59 -15.88
CA GLU A 149 16.67 2.65 -15.51
C GLU A 149 16.47 2.44 -14.00
N PHE A 150 17.17 1.47 -13.41
CA PHE A 150 17.18 1.23 -11.97
C PHE A 150 17.63 2.46 -11.17
N ILE A 151 18.72 3.12 -11.56
CA ILE A 151 19.22 4.34 -10.87
C ILE A 151 18.21 5.49 -10.96
N ARG A 152 17.54 5.63 -12.11
CA ARG A 152 16.49 6.63 -12.32
C ARG A 152 15.21 6.31 -11.53
N ASN A 153 14.85 5.04 -11.41
CA ASN A 153 13.71 4.60 -10.64
C ASN A 153 13.96 4.79 -9.14
N LEU A 154 15.14 4.43 -8.63
CA LEU A 154 15.59 4.68 -7.26
C LEU A 154 15.36 6.13 -6.78
N THR A 155 15.62 7.11 -7.64
CA THR A 155 15.42 8.53 -7.33
C THR A 155 13.95 8.97 -7.36
N THR A 156 13.10 8.25 -8.08
CA THR A 156 11.67 8.56 -8.25
C THR A 156 10.80 7.92 -7.17
N ILE A 157 11.23 6.76 -6.67
CA ILE A 157 10.48 5.93 -5.71
C ILE A 157 10.28 6.67 -4.35
N LYS A 158 11.11 7.67 -4.03
CA LYS A 158 10.97 8.49 -2.81
C LYS A 158 9.76 9.44 -2.78
N LYS A 159 8.99 9.56 -3.88
CA LYS A 159 7.88 10.52 -4.03
C LYS A 159 6.48 9.91 -4.15
N ARG A 160 6.32 8.59 -4.17
CA ARG A 160 4.99 7.94 -4.24
C ARG A 160 4.53 7.54 -2.83
N SER A 161 4.15 8.54 -2.03
CA SER A 161 3.57 8.39 -0.70
C SER A 161 2.19 9.05 -0.72
N ASP A 162 1.17 8.32 -1.13
CA ASP A 162 -0.20 8.86 -1.11
C ASP A 162 -1.20 7.70 -0.97
N ASN A 163 -1.05 6.80 -0.01
CA ASN A 163 -2.00 5.69 0.15
C ASN A 163 -3.32 6.20 0.69
N ILE A 164 -4.37 6.01 -0.11
CA ILE A 164 -5.75 6.23 0.29
C ILE A 164 -6.31 4.89 0.70
N ASN A 165 -6.58 4.75 1.98
CA ASN A 165 -7.05 3.50 2.54
C ASN A 165 -8.58 3.49 2.54
N TYR A 166 -9.18 2.93 1.48
CA TYR A 166 -10.63 2.90 1.27
C TYR A 166 -11.42 2.30 2.45
N TYR A 167 -10.85 1.32 3.14
CA TYR A 167 -11.46 0.73 4.35
C TYR A 167 -11.59 1.75 5.49
N LEU A 168 -10.61 2.65 5.65
CA LEU A 168 -10.63 3.72 6.66
C LEU A 168 -11.65 4.80 6.33
N ASP A 169 -11.78 5.13 5.05
CA ASP A 169 -12.83 6.03 4.58
C ASP A 169 -14.22 5.43 4.82
N PHE A 170 -14.38 4.12 4.59
CA PHE A 170 -15.63 3.41 4.86
C PHE A 170 -16.01 3.43 6.35
N ILE A 171 -15.05 3.20 7.26
CA ILE A 171 -15.27 3.33 8.71
C ILE A 171 -15.65 4.77 9.07
N THR A 172 -14.93 5.75 8.54
CA THR A 172 -15.20 7.18 8.81
C THR A 172 -16.63 7.55 8.38
N VAL A 173 -17.06 7.04 7.23
CA VAL A 173 -18.41 7.20 6.71
C VAL A 173 -19.44 6.51 7.60
N GLY A 174 -19.17 5.28 8.04
CA GLY A 174 -20.02 4.56 8.99
C GLY A 174 -20.20 5.31 10.31
N PHE A 175 -19.12 5.87 10.87
CA PHE A 175 -19.16 6.71 12.06
C PHE A 175 -20.01 7.97 11.85
N LEU A 176 -19.87 8.64 10.71
CA LEU A 176 -20.64 9.84 10.40
C LEU A 176 -22.13 9.53 10.17
N ILE A 177 -22.48 8.40 9.55
CA ILE A 177 -23.87 7.95 9.41
C ILE A 177 -24.50 7.67 10.78
N ALA A 178 -23.80 6.96 11.66
CA ALA A 178 -24.26 6.70 13.02
C ALA A 178 -24.46 8.01 13.81
N THR A 179 -23.55 8.98 13.63
CA THR A 179 -23.62 10.29 14.25
C THR A 179 -24.82 11.10 13.78
N ILE A 180 -25.07 11.16 12.46
CA ILE A 180 -26.25 11.83 11.90
C ILE A 180 -27.54 11.20 12.43
N SER A 181 -27.57 9.87 12.53
CA SER A 181 -28.73 9.13 13.06
C SER A 181 -29.01 9.48 14.52
N CYS A 182 -27.97 9.60 15.36
CA CYS A 182 -28.12 10.03 16.75
C CYS A 182 -28.49 11.50 16.88
N ALA A 183 -27.99 12.36 15.99
CA ALA A 183 -28.31 13.79 15.97
C ALA A 183 -29.81 14.05 15.79
N ARG A 184 -30.56 13.12 15.17
CA ARG A 184 -32.03 13.20 15.05
C ARG A 184 -32.71 13.32 16.42
N ALA A 185 -32.24 12.59 17.42
CA ALA A 185 -32.86 12.55 18.74
C ALA A 185 -32.74 13.89 19.50
N VAL A 186 -31.77 14.72 19.12
CA VAL A 186 -31.47 16.00 19.77
C VAL A 186 -31.70 17.20 18.85
N TRP A 187 -32.24 16.97 17.65
CA TRP A 187 -32.46 18.01 16.64
C TRP A 187 -33.57 18.97 17.09
N SER A 188 -33.20 20.23 17.32
CA SER A 188 -34.11 21.26 17.82
C SER A 188 -34.77 22.10 16.74
N PHE A 189 -34.43 21.89 15.46
CA PHE A 189 -35.00 22.62 14.33
C PHE A 189 -36.12 21.81 13.65
N SER A 190 -36.57 22.25 12.47
CA SER A 190 -37.62 21.56 11.73
C SER A 190 -37.16 20.20 11.21
N GLU A 191 -38.10 19.26 11.10
CA GLU A 191 -37.84 17.94 10.52
C GLU A 191 -37.36 18.03 9.06
N ILE A 192 -37.89 18.99 8.30
CA ILE A 192 -37.47 19.27 6.92
C ILE A 192 -35.98 19.68 6.89
N SER A 193 -35.56 20.56 7.80
CA SER A 193 -34.15 20.99 7.86
C SER A 193 -33.20 19.85 8.21
N TYR A 194 -33.59 18.93 9.10
CA TYR A 194 -32.80 17.74 9.43
C TYR A 194 -32.53 16.89 8.18
N TRP A 195 -33.57 16.54 7.43
CA TRP A 195 -33.43 15.66 6.27
C TRP A 195 -32.63 16.30 5.14
N ILE A 196 -32.73 17.61 4.94
CA ILE A 196 -31.92 18.35 3.96
C ILE A 196 -30.44 18.31 4.37
N THR A 197 -30.12 18.63 5.62
CA THR A 197 -28.74 18.63 6.12
C THR A 197 -28.14 17.22 6.10
N ALA A 198 -28.89 16.22 6.56
CA ALA A 198 -28.47 14.82 6.53
C ALA A 198 -28.19 14.34 5.10
N SER A 199 -29.06 14.67 4.15
CA SER A 199 -28.91 14.27 2.73
C SER A 199 -27.68 14.91 2.09
N LEU A 200 -27.45 16.21 2.33
CA LEU A 200 -26.25 16.91 1.83
C LEU A 200 -24.96 16.28 2.36
N PHE A 201 -24.94 15.95 3.66
CA PHE A 201 -23.78 15.30 4.29
C PHE A 201 -23.55 13.89 3.74
N LEU A 202 -24.63 13.12 3.54
CA LEU A 202 -24.57 11.76 3.01
C LEU A 202 -24.03 11.75 1.56
N VAL A 203 -24.49 12.68 0.71
CA VAL A 203 -24.01 12.83 -0.67
C VAL A 203 -22.51 13.18 -0.68
N GLY A 204 -22.07 14.12 0.16
CA GLY A 204 -20.66 14.48 0.29
C GLY A 204 -19.80 13.27 0.69
N LEU A 205 -20.28 12.46 1.64
CA LEU A 205 -19.60 11.26 2.09
C LEU A 205 -19.52 10.17 1.02
N ILE A 206 -20.60 9.96 0.28
CA ILE A 206 -20.63 9.02 -0.84
C ILE A 206 -19.61 9.43 -1.91
N ILE A 207 -19.52 10.71 -2.25
CA ILE A 207 -18.56 11.21 -3.23
C ILE A 207 -17.11 10.96 -2.78
N VAL A 208 -16.78 11.25 -1.52
CA VAL A 208 -15.44 11.01 -0.97
C VAL A 208 -15.10 9.51 -0.97
N THR A 209 -16.05 8.67 -0.57
CA THR A 209 -15.90 7.21 -0.55
C THR A 209 -15.68 6.64 -1.94
N ILE A 210 -16.48 7.07 -2.92
CA ILE A 210 -16.37 6.65 -4.33
C ILE A 210 -15.01 7.09 -4.89
N LYS A 211 -14.60 8.35 -4.66
CA LYS A 211 -13.30 8.86 -5.13
C LYS A 211 -12.13 8.08 -4.56
N SER A 212 -12.22 7.72 -3.28
CA SER A 212 -11.27 6.84 -2.61
C SER A 212 -11.26 5.42 -3.20
N ALA A 213 -12.43 4.84 -3.47
CA ALA A 213 -12.58 3.52 -4.09
C ALA A 213 -11.93 3.44 -5.49
N PHE A 214 -12.18 4.44 -6.33
CA PHE A 214 -11.59 4.51 -7.67
C PHE A 214 -10.06 4.58 -7.62
N LYS A 215 -9.50 5.44 -6.76
CA LYS A 215 -8.05 5.54 -6.58
C LYS A 215 -7.44 4.25 -6.02
N ALA A 216 -8.13 3.56 -5.11
CA ALA A 216 -7.70 2.26 -4.59
C ALA A 216 -7.69 1.18 -5.69
N LYS A 217 -8.72 1.14 -6.53
CA LYS A 217 -8.84 0.21 -7.66
C LYS A 217 -7.76 0.42 -8.72
N GLU A 218 -7.49 1.65 -9.12
CA GLU A 218 -6.41 1.98 -10.06
C GLU A 218 -5.05 1.46 -9.58
N ARG A 219 -4.78 1.56 -8.27
CA ARG A 219 -3.52 1.08 -7.69
C ARG A 219 -3.44 -0.43 -7.60
N GLN A 220 -4.53 -1.11 -7.26
CA GLN A 220 -4.54 -2.57 -7.25
C GLN A 220 -4.31 -3.11 -8.66
N LEU A 221 -4.88 -2.46 -9.68
CA LEU A 221 -4.59 -2.77 -11.09
C LEU A 221 -3.11 -2.53 -11.43
N GLY A 222 -2.53 -1.42 -10.97
CA GLY A 222 -1.10 -1.13 -11.14
C GLY A 222 -0.19 -2.18 -10.49
N LYS A 223 -0.47 -2.58 -9.24
CA LYS A 223 0.29 -3.65 -8.55
C LYS A 223 0.17 -5.00 -9.27
N ASN A 224 -1.04 -5.37 -9.67
CA ASN A 224 -1.27 -6.61 -10.41
C ASN A 224 -0.58 -6.60 -11.77
N TYR A 225 -0.50 -5.45 -12.43
CA TYR A 225 0.24 -5.29 -13.69
C TYR A 225 1.75 -5.51 -13.47
N LEU A 226 2.33 -4.83 -12.46
CA LEU A 226 3.75 -4.97 -12.12
C LEU A 226 4.11 -6.42 -11.74
N GLN A 227 3.26 -7.08 -10.95
CA GLN A 227 3.45 -8.48 -10.61
C GLN A 227 3.40 -9.39 -11.83
N LYS A 228 2.45 -9.17 -12.75
CA LYS A 228 2.39 -9.93 -14.02
C LYS A 228 3.61 -9.69 -14.90
N GLU A 229 4.16 -8.48 -14.90
CA GLU A 229 5.39 -8.15 -15.64
C GLU A 229 6.59 -8.91 -15.06
N LEU A 230 6.73 -8.92 -13.73
CA LEU A 230 7.73 -9.72 -13.02
C LEU A 230 7.61 -11.23 -13.33
N ASP A 231 6.40 -11.77 -13.25
CA ASP A 231 6.15 -13.20 -13.52
C ASP A 231 6.49 -13.55 -14.98
N LYS A 232 6.17 -12.65 -15.92
CA LYS A 232 6.51 -12.80 -17.34
C LYS A 232 8.02 -12.85 -17.54
N GLU A 233 8.78 -11.96 -16.91
CA GLU A 233 10.24 -11.93 -17.02
C GLU A 233 10.91 -13.16 -16.40
N ASN A 234 10.41 -13.62 -15.27
CA ASN A 234 10.86 -14.87 -14.64
C ASN A 234 10.65 -16.07 -15.58
N ASN A 235 9.49 -16.13 -16.24
CA ASN A 235 9.20 -17.16 -17.22
C ASN A 235 10.12 -17.07 -18.45
N GLU A 236 10.34 -15.87 -19.00
CA GLU A 236 11.28 -15.67 -20.12
C GLU A 236 12.72 -16.07 -19.77
N TYR A 237 13.18 -15.77 -18.55
CA TYR A 237 14.49 -16.22 -18.08
C TYR A 237 14.55 -17.74 -17.90
N THR A 238 13.52 -18.35 -17.31
CA THR A 238 13.43 -19.81 -17.11
C THR A 238 13.45 -20.55 -18.45
N ASP A 239 12.72 -20.05 -19.45
CA ASP A 239 12.74 -20.56 -20.82
C ASP A 239 14.12 -20.41 -21.47
N TRP A 240 14.80 -19.28 -21.26
CA TRP A 240 16.16 -19.09 -21.74
C TRP A 240 17.14 -20.05 -21.05
N TYR A 241 17.08 -20.18 -19.73
CA TYR A 241 17.96 -21.03 -18.93
C TYR A 241 17.82 -22.50 -19.32
N SER A 242 16.58 -22.98 -19.46
CA SER A 242 16.30 -24.35 -19.92
C SER A 242 16.81 -24.62 -21.35
N LYS A 243 16.70 -23.63 -22.25
CA LYS A 243 17.12 -23.78 -23.66
C LYS A 243 18.62 -23.62 -23.90
N ASN A 244 19.36 -22.93 -23.04
CA ASN A 244 20.75 -22.55 -23.30
C ASN A 244 21.74 -23.10 -22.27
N VAL A 245 21.32 -23.33 -21.02
CA VAL A 245 22.21 -23.82 -19.96
C VAL A 245 21.97 -25.30 -19.68
N LEU A 246 20.71 -25.72 -19.53
CA LEU A 246 20.36 -27.11 -19.19
C LEU A 246 20.35 -28.08 -20.38
N LYS A 247 20.54 -27.58 -21.62
CA LYS A 247 20.60 -28.45 -22.81
C LYS A 247 21.80 -29.39 -22.81
N ASP A 248 22.87 -29.06 -22.10
CA ASP A 248 24.11 -29.83 -22.05
C ASP A 248 24.11 -30.92 -20.95
N GLU A 249 23.00 -31.09 -20.20
CA GLU A 249 22.87 -32.11 -19.14
C GLU A 249 21.99 -33.32 -19.53
N ARG A 250 21.48 -33.40 -20.77
CA ARG A 250 20.76 -34.56 -21.31
C ARG A 250 21.52 -35.22 -22.46
#